data_AF-A0A077Z8L1-F1
#
_entry.id   AF-A0A077Z8L1-F1
#
_cell.length_a   1.000
_cell.length_b   1.000
_cell.length_c   1.000
_cell.angle_alpha   90.00
_cell.angle_beta   90.00
_cell.angle_gamma   90.00
#
_symmetry.space_group_name_H-M   'P 1'
#
loop_
_entity.id
_entity.type
_entity.pdbx_description
1 polymer ?
#
loop_
_entity_poly.entity_id
_entity_poly.type
_entity_poly.pdbx_seq_one_letter_code
_entity_poly.pdbx_strand_id
1 'polypeptide(L)'
;MFEPVIGNVGTVDSSTDRKKQVHLKCEKMRREAIKVGYNELKDMLPPEAAPVGYKLTNASILYRGMHIRKVLIILVSPIAFIAAEFLKKLKLTEKQQSEEISKLHSQLVALQIICQNYAQMAVQKNPSFDTLETDTAPYLKFELVVPKVFDDVYQSKLH
;
A
#
# COMPACT_ATOMS: atom_id res chain seq x y z
N MET A 1 3.41 -0.86 -80.00
CA MET A 1 2.13 -0.23 -79.62
C MET A 1 1.54 -1.04 -78.50
N PHE A 2 1.58 -0.56 -77.26
CA PHE A 2 0.56 -0.87 -76.25
C PHE A 2 0.69 0.23 -75.21
N GLU A 3 -0.21 1.20 -75.32
CA GLU A 3 -0.33 2.26 -74.34
C GLU A 3 -0.71 1.66 -72.98
N PRO A 4 -0.05 2.06 -71.89
CA PRO A 4 -0.44 1.61 -70.58
C PRO A 4 -1.83 2.18 -70.27
N VAL A 5 -2.79 1.28 -70.04
CA VAL A 5 -4.09 1.64 -69.46
C VAL A 5 -3.81 2.49 -68.24
N ILE A 6 -4.22 3.75 -68.32
CA ILE A 6 -4.05 4.82 -67.32
C ILE A 6 -4.95 4.46 -66.12
N GLY A 7 -4.57 3.40 -65.41
CA GLY A 7 -5.24 2.91 -64.23
C GLY A 7 -4.82 3.75 -63.03
N ASN A 8 -5.29 4.99 -62.98
CA ASN A 8 -5.26 5.85 -61.78
C ASN A 8 -3.95 5.84 -60.95
N VAL A 9 -2.80 5.72 -61.64
CA VAL A 9 -1.46 5.44 -61.07
C VAL A 9 -1.02 6.55 -60.10
N GLY A 10 -1.40 7.81 -60.35
CA GLY A 10 -1.02 8.94 -59.50
C GLY A 10 -1.51 8.86 -58.05
N THR A 11 -2.69 8.28 -57.81
CA THR A 11 -3.21 8.11 -56.43
C THR A 11 -2.62 6.88 -55.72
N VAL A 12 -2.34 5.80 -56.47
CA VAL A 12 -1.81 4.56 -55.89
C VAL A 12 -0.32 4.69 -55.62
N ASP A 13 0.44 5.32 -56.50
CA ASP A 13 1.87 5.57 -56.31
C ASP A 13 2.13 6.55 -55.16
N SER A 14 1.39 7.67 -55.11
CA SER A 14 1.48 8.61 -53.98
C SER A 14 1.06 7.99 -52.65
N SER A 15 0.00 7.17 -52.64
CA SER A 15 -0.42 6.43 -51.45
C SER A 15 0.64 5.40 -51.03
N THR A 16 1.25 4.72 -51.99
CA THR A 16 2.31 3.73 -51.77
C THR A 16 3.58 4.40 -51.27
N ASP A 17 3.97 5.55 -51.81
CA ASP A 17 5.13 6.32 -51.37
C ASP A 17 4.91 6.93 -49.99
N ARG A 18 3.70 7.42 -49.70
CA ARG A 18 3.31 7.84 -48.35
C ARG A 18 3.40 6.66 -47.37
N LYS A 19 2.94 5.47 -47.73
CA LYS A 19 3.10 4.25 -46.91
C LYS A 19 4.58 3.92 -46.69
N LYS A 20 5.41 3.93 -47.74
CA LYS A 20 6.87 3.70 -47.65
C LYS A 20 7.54 4.70 -46.71
N GLN A 21 7.19 5.99 -46.83
CA GLN A 21 7.74 7.05 -45.98
C GLN A 21 7.36 6.85 -44.50
N VAL A 22 6.09 6.49 -44.23
CA VAL A 22 5.64 6.15 -42.87
C VAL A 22 6.38 4.93 -42.35
N HIS A 23 6.53 3.86 -43.14
CA HIS A 23 7.29 2.67 -42.74
C HIS A 23 8.75 3.00 -42.41
N LEU A 24 9.42 3.80 -43.23
CA LEU A 24 10.79 4.23 -42.99
C LEU A 24 10.92 5.07 -41.72
N LYS A 25 9.96 5.98 -41.47
CA LYS A 25 9.88 6.75 -40.21
C LYS A 25 9.71 5.83 -39.01
N CYS A 26 8.77 4.88 -39.06
CA CYS A 26 8.54 3.91 -38.00
C CYS A 26 9.77 3.04 -37.73
N GLU A 27 10.44 2.56 -38.78
CA GLU A 27 11.67 1.75 -38.64
C GLU A 27 12.83 2.56 -38.04
N LYS A 28 12.96 3.84 -38.41
CA LYS A 28 13.92 4.75 -37.78
C LYS A 28 13.62 4.92 -36.29
N MET A 29 12.36 5.16 -35.93
CA MET A 29 11.96 5.29 -34.53
C MET A 29 12.22 4.00 -33.73
N ARG A 30 11.95 2.82 -34.32
CA ARG A 30 12.26 1.53 -33.70
C ARG A 30 13.76 1.35 -33.45
N ARG A 31 14.61 1.74 -34.40
CA ARG A 31 16.08 1.68 -34.27
C ARG A 31 16.61 2.62 -33.19
N GLU A 32 16.10 3.86 -33.14
CA GLU A 32 16.47 4.80 -32.10
C GLU A 32 16.03 4.29 -30.71
N ALA A 33 14.82 3.74 -30.58
CA ALA A 33 14.36 3.14 -29.33
C ALA A 33 15.25 1.98 -28.86
N ILE A 34 15.67 1.09 -29.78
CA ILE A 34 16.62 0.01 -29.46
C ILE A 34 17.97 0.57 -29.02
N LYS A 35 18.49 1.57 -29.74
CA LYS A 35 19.78 2.22 -29.43
C LYS A 35 19.74 2.88 -28.04
N VAL A 36 18.65 3.56 -27.71
CA VAL A 36 18.41 4.13 -26.37
C VAL A 36 18.41 3.03 -25.32
N GLY A 37 17.67 1.93 -25.54
CA GLY A 37 17.64 0.81 -24.60
C GLY A 37 19.02 0.18 -24.35
N TYR A 38 19.88 0.09 -25.36
CA TYR A 38 21.28 -0.35 -25.18
C TYR A 38 22.11 0.63 -24.35
N ASN A 39 21.91 1.94 -24.52
CA ASN A 39 22.59 2.96 -23.72
C ASN A 39 22.13 2.90 -22.26
N GLU A 40 20.81 2.83 -22.01
CA GLU A 40 20.26 2.69 -20.66
C GLU A 40 20.78 1.43 -19.96
N LEU A 41 20.80 0.29 -20.66
CA LEU A 41 21.38 -0.95 -20.13
C LEU A 41 22.87 -0.78 -19.80
N LYS A 42 23.61 -0.06 -20.65
CA LYS A 42 25.03 0.24 -20.46
C LYS A 42 25.28 1.14 -19.25
N ASP A 43 24.41 2.11 -18.99
CA ASP A 43 24.53 2.99 -17.82
C ASP A 43 24.22 2.27 -16.51
N MET A 44 23.34 1.25 -16.54
CA MET A 44 23.07 0.39 -15.38
C MET A 44 24.18 -0.65 -15.11
N LEU A 45 25.12 -0.83 -16.04
CA LEU A 45 26.24 -1.77 -15.90
C LEU A 45 27.38 -1.11 -15.10
N PRO A 46 28.08 -1.86 -14.22
CA PRO A 46 29.25 -1.34 -13.53
C PRO A 46 30.31 -0.81 -14.52
N PRO A 47 30.97 0.32 -14.24
CA PRO A 47 31.94 0.93 -15.18
C PRO A 47 33.15 0.01 -15.47
N GLU A 48 33.56 -0.80 -14.48
CA GLU A 48 34.61 -1.82 -14.60
C GLU A 48 34.23 -2.98 -15.54
N ALA A 49 33.01 -2.99 -16.08
CA ALA A 49 32.52 -4.05 -16.94
C ALA A 49 33.29 -4.14 -18.27
N ALA A 50 33.71 -3.02 -18.86
CA ALA A 50 34.44 -3.04 -20.10
C ALA A 50 35.90 -3.46 -19.83
N PRO A 51 36.40 -4.59 -20.39
CA PRO A 51 37.82 -4.86 -20.32
C PRO A 51 38.58 -3.67 -20.92
N VAL A 52 39.60 -3.21 -20.21
CA VAL A 52 40.40 -2.01 -20.55
C VAL A 52 40.75 -2.05 -22.04
N GLY A 53 40.26 -1.05 -22.79
CA GLY A 53 40.54 -0.90 -24.22
C GLY A 53 39.53 -1.52 -25.20
N TYR A 54 38.50 -2.25 -24.76
CA TYR A 54 37.48 -2.83 -25.65
C TYR A 54 36.09 -2.22 -25.47
N LYS A 55 35.43 -1.87 -26.58
CA LYS A 55 34.02 -1.45 -26.57
C LYS A 55 33.15 -2.65 -26.17
N LEU A 56 32.21 -2.43 -25.25
CA LEU A 56 31.18 -3.43 -24.92
C LEU A 56 30.38 -3.77 -26.17
N THR A 57 30.34 -5.05 -26.54
CA THR A 57 29.52 -5.53 -27.65
C THR A 57 28.06 -5.60 -27.24
N ASN A 58 27.12 -5.46 -28.18
CA ASN A 58 25.68 -5.60 -27.92
C ASN A 58 25.34 -6.93 -27.22
N ALA A 59 26.00 -8.03 -27.60
CA ALA A 59 25.83 -9.32 -26.95
C ALA A 59 26.25 -9.28 -25.47
N SER A 60 27.38 -8.63 -25.16
CA SER A 60 27.86 -8.50 -23.78
C SER A 60 26.95 -7.62 -22.91
N ILE A 61 26.38 -6.55 -23.46
CA ILE A 61 25.43 -5.67 -22.75
C ILE A 61 24.18 -6.48 -22.36
N LEU A 62 23.63 -7.24 -23.32
CA LEU A 62 22.46 -8.08 -23.07
C LEU A 62 22.74 -9.17 -22.03
N TYR A 63 23.85 -9.89 -22.17
CA TYR A 63 24.21 -10.97 -21.25
C TYR A 63 24.37 -10.46 -19.83
N ARG A 64 25.08 -9.34 -19.64
CA ARG A 64 25.32 -8.77 -18.33
C ARG A 64 24.07 -8.13 -17.74
N GLY A 65 23.26 -7.43 -18.53
CA GLY A 65 21.97 -6.88 -18.08
C GLY A 65 21.03 -7.98 -17.59
N MET A 66 20.96 -9.10 -18.34
CA MET A 66 20.23 -10.29 -17.90
C MET A 66 20.80 -10.87 -16.60
N HIS A 67 22.12 -11.00 -16.50
CA HIS A 67 22.79 -11.53 -15.32
C HIS A 67 22.53 -10.67 -14.08
N ILE A 68 22.73 -9.35 -14.17
CA ILE A 68 22.45 -8.40 -13.08
C ILE A 68 20.99 -8.46 -12.67
N ARG A 69 20.05 -8.51 -13.63
CA ARG A 69 18.63 -8.64 -13.31
C ARG A 69 18.30 -9.96 -12.60
N LYS A 70 18.90 -11.08 -13.03
CA LYS A 70 18.75 -12.38 -12.35
C LYS A 70 19.29 -12.32 -10.92
N VAL A 71 20.48 -11.77 -10.73
CA VAL A 71 21.10 -11.60 -9.41
C VAL A 71 20.25 -10.69 -8.51
N LEU A 72 19.79 -9.55 -9.04
CA LEU A 72 18.92 -8.63 -8.30
C LEU A 72 17.63 -9.32 -7.84
N ILE A 73 16.99 -10.11 -8.72
CA ILE A 73 15.78 -10.87 -8.36
C ILE A 73 16.10 -11.89 -7.25
N ILE A 74 17.20 -12.63 -7.36
CA ILE A 74 17.58 -13.63 -6.35
C ILE A 74 17.89 -13.00 -4.99
N LEU A 75 18.51 -11.82 -4.97
CA LEU A 75 18.88 -11.14 -3.72
C LEU A 75 17.72 -10.37 -3.09
N VAL A 76 16.91 -9.66 -3.89
CA VAL A 76 15.87 -8.76 -3.39
C VAL A 76 14.54 -9.47 -3.15
N SER A 77 14.19 -10.47 -3.96
CA SER A 77 12.94 -11.23 -3.81
C SER A 77 12.74 -11.81 -2.40
N PRO A 78 13.71 -12.50 -1.78
CA PRO A 78 13.51 -13.05 -0.43
C PRO A 78 13.34 -11.95 0.63
N ILE A 79 14.05 -10.84 0.52
CA ILE A 79 13.96 -9.72 1.46
C ILE A 79 12.56 -9.07 1.36
N ALA A 80 12.10 -8.82 0.14
CA ALA A 80 10.77 -8.27 -0.12
C ALA A 80 9.66 -9.21 0.36
N PHE A 81 9.83 -10.52 0.15
CA PHE A 81 8.90 -11.54 0.62
C PHE A 81 8.79 -11.58 2.15
N ILE A 82 9.93 -11.58 2.87
CA ILE A 82 9.95 -11.58 4.34
C ILE A 82 9.31 -10.31 4.89
N ALA A 83 9.61 -9.14 4.31
CA ALA A 83 9.02 -7.87 4.73
C ALA A 83 7.50 -7.86 4.55
N ALA A 84 7.00 -8.40 3.43
CA ALA A 84 5.57 -8.51 3.17
C ALA A 84 4.86 -9.44 4.18
N GLU A 85 5.46 -10.60 4.47
CA GLU A 85 4.92 -11.54 5.47
C GLU A 85 4.92 -10.95 6.88
N PHE A 86 5.98 -10.22 7.26
CA PHE A 86 6.05 -9.54 8.55
C PHE A 86 4.97 -8.45 8.67
N LEU A 87 4.80 -7.63 7.63
CA LEU A 87 3.74 -6.62 7.59
C LEU A 87 2.34 -7.24 7.70
N LYS A 88 2.12 -8.37 7.04
CA LYS A 88 0.85 -9.12 7.13
C LYS A 88 0.58 -9.62 8.55
N LYS A 89 1.61 -10.14 9.24
CA LYS A 89 1.50 -10.57 10.65
C LYS A 89 1.16 -9.41 11.57
N LEU A 90 1.83 -8.28 11.42
CA LEU A 90 1.54 -7.08 12.22
C LEU A 90 0.08 -6.62 12.07
N LYS A 91 -0.42 -6.53 10.83
CA LYS A 91 -1.81 -6.16 10.55
C LYS A 91 -2.82 -7.13 11.16
N LEU A 92 -2.50 -8.43 11.18
CA LEU A 92 -3.38 -9.42 11.79
C LEU A 92 -3.44 -9.24 13.32
N THR A 93 -2.29 -9.02 13.97
CA THR A 93 -2.23 -8.76 15.41
C THR A 93 -2.95 -7.47 15.79
N GLU A 94 -2.76 -6.40 15.03
CA GLU A 94 -3.47 -5.12 15.23
C GLU A 94 -4.99 -5.32 15.15
N LYS A 95 -5.47 -6.06 14.15
CA LYS A 95 -6.90 -6.38 14.01
C LYS A 95 -7.42 -7.18 15.21
N GLN A 96 -6.68 -8.19 15.66
CA GLN A 96 -7.05 -9.00 16.83
C GLN A 96 -7.16 -8.14 18.09
N GLN A 97 -6.19 -7.26 18.33
CA GLN A 97 -6.20 -6.33 19.46
C GLN A 97 -7.37 -5.34 19.38
N SER A 98 -7.65 -4.81 18.19
CA SER A 98 -8.80 -3.92 17.98
C SER A 98 -10.14 -4.61 18.27
N GLU A 99 -10.30 -5.87 17.87
CA GLU A 99 -11.50 -6.67 18.17
C GLU A 99 -11.63 -6.97 19.66
N GLU A 100 -10.52 -7.26 20.34
CA GLU A 100 -10.49 -7.47 21.79
C GLU A 100 -10.87 -6.20 22.55
N ILE A 101 -10.27 -5.06 22.21
CA ILE A 101 -10.61 -3.75 22.79
C ILE A 101 -12.11 -3.45 22.59
N SER A 102 -12.66 -3.73 21.40
CA SER A 102 -14.08 -3.53 21.13
C SER A 102 -14.99 -4.41 22.00
N LYS A 103 -14.58 -5.66 22.29
CA LYS A 103 -15.31 -6.56 23.19
C LYS A 103 -15.25 -6.10 24.64
N LEU A 104 -14.08 -5.71 25.12
CA LEU A 104 -13.96 -5.17 26.49
C LEU A 104 -14.74 -3.87 26.64
N HIS A 105 -14.71 -3.00 25.64
CA HIS A 105 -15.47 -1.76 25.65
C HIS A 105 -16.98 -2.02 25.71
N SER A 106 -17.52 -2.97 24.94
CA SER A 106 -18.95 -3.32 25.02
C SER A 106 -19.34 -3.94 26.37
N GLN A 107 -18.46 -4.75 26.97
CA GLN A 107 -18.66 -5.28 28.32
C GLN A 107 -18.65 -4.17 29.38
N LEU A 108 -17.73 -3.21 29.29
CA LEU A 108 -17.65 -2.07 30.21
C LEU A 108 -18.92 -1.22 30.13
N VAL A 109 -19.37 -0.89 28.91
CA VAL A 109 -20.61 -0.13 28.70
C VAL A 109 -21.83 -0.88 29.23
N ALA A 110 -21.92 -2.20 29.01
CA ALA A 110 -23.00 -3.01 29.56
C ALA A 110 -23.02 -2.99 31.09
N LEU A 111 -21.84 -3.12 31.73
CA LEU A 111 -21.72 -3.06 33.18
C LEU A 111 -22.08 -1.66 33.72
N GLN A 112 -21.65 -0.60 33.05
CA GLN A 112 -21.99 0.78 33.39
C GLN A 112 -23.51 1.02 33.37
N ILE A 113 -24.22 0.49 32.35
CA ILE A 113 -25.68 0.55 32.27
C ILE A 113 -26.33 -0.19 33.44
N ILE A 114 -25.82 -1.37 33.81
CA ILE A 114 -26.33 -2.14 34.96
C ILE A 114 -26.14 -1.34 36.24
N CYS A 115 -24.95 -0.82 36.52
CA CYS A 115 -24.67 -0.02 37.72
C CYS A 115 -25.56 1.23 37.77
N GLN A 116 -25.76 1.92 36.65
CA GLN A 116 -26.64 3.09 36.56
C GLN A 116 -28.10 2.72 36.84
N ASN A 117 -28.62 1.62 36.28
CA ASN A 117 -29.97 1.15 36.54
C ASN A 117 -30.17 0.77 38.01
N TYR A 118 -29.20 0.08 38.62
CA TYR A 118 -29.24 -0.25 40.05
C TYR A 118 -29.23 1.00 40.94
N ALA A 119 -28.41 2.00 40.61
CA ALA A 119 -28.39 3.27 41.33
C ALA A 119 -29.74 4.01 41.25
N GLN A 120 -30.36 4.05 40.07
CA GLN A 120 -31.68 4.68 39.89
C GLN A 120 -32.78 3.95 40.68
N MET A 121 -32.79 2.60 40.66
CA MET A 121 -33.76 1.81 41.43
C MET A 121 -33.59 1.99 42.95
N ALA A 122 -32.36 2.15 43.44
CA ALA A 122 -32.09 2.39 44.86
C ALA A 122 -32.65 3.75 45.33
N VAL A 123 -32.50 4.80 44.51
CA VAL A 123 -33.05 6.13 44.80
C VAL A 123 -34.58 6.12 44.74
N GLN A 124 -35.18 5.45 43.75
CA GLN A 124 -36.65 5.39 43.61
C GLN A 124 -37.34 4.63 44.75
N LYS A 125 -36.74 3.54 45.26
CA LYS A 125 -37.31 2.76 46.36
C LYS A 125 -37.22 3.46 47.72
N ASN A 126 -36.28 4.39 47.90
CA ASN A 126 -36.04 5.08 49.17
C ASN A 126 -35.98 6.61 48.98
N PRO A 127 -37.13 7.30 48.85
CA PRO A 127 -37.14 8.76 48.87
C PRO A 127 -36.79 9.37 50.24
N SER A 128 -36.69 8.57 51.32
CA SER A 128 -36.32 9.01 52.67
C SER A 128 -34.85 8.75 53.03
N PHE A 129 -33.94 8.67 52.04
CA PHE A 129 -32.53 8.28 52.22
C PHE A 129 -31.66 9.29 53.01
N ASP A 130 -32.20 10.43 53.45
CA ASP A 130 -31.47 11.37 54.31
C ASP A 130 -31.20 10.85 55.74
N THR A 131 -31.77 9.71 56.16
CA THR A 131 -31.62 9.22 57.55
C THR A 131 -30.85 7.91 57.71
N LEU A 132 -30.19 7.38 56.68
CA LEU A 132 -29.32 6.20 56.83
C LEU A 132 -27.85 6.58 56.74
N GLU A 133 -27.37 7.16 57.83
CA GLU A 133 -25.98 7.05 58.29
C GLU A 133 -25.67 5.57 58.58
N THR A 134 -25.32 4.78 57.56
CA THR A 134 -24.67 3.48 57.79
C THR A 134 -23.78 3.14 56.60
N ASP A 135 -22.51 3.58 56.68
CA ASP A 135 -21.28 3.05 56.07
C ASP A 135 -21.19 2.67 54.57
N THR A 136 -22.27 2.75 53.79
CA THR A 136 -22.29 2.35 52.37
C THR A 136 -22.40 3.53 51.40
N ALA A 137 -22.73 4.72 51.88
CA ALA A 137 -22.66 5.98 51.12
C ALA A 137 -21.27 6.28 50.50
N PRO A 138 -20.12 6.01 51.17
CA PRO A 138 -18.83 6.17 50.50
C PRO A 138 -18.66 5.18 49.34
N TYR A 139 -19.18 3.96 49.43
CA TYR A 139 -19.11 2.99 48.33
C TYR A 139 -19.93 3.45 47.11
N LEU A 140 -21.14 3.96 47.32
CA LEU A 140 -21.95 4.51 46.21
C LEU A 140 -21.32 5.77 45.59
N LYS A 141 -20.72 6.65 46.41
CA LYS A 141 -19.96 7.81 45.89
C LYS A 141 -18.70 7.36 45.15
N PHE A 142 -17.99 6.35 45.65
CA PHE A 142 -16.81 5.80 44.97
C PHE A 142 -17.21 5.17 43.64
N GLU A 143 -18.28 4.36 43.61
CA GLU A 143 -18.81 3.71 42.40
C GLU A 143 -19.33 4.73 41.36
N LEU A 144 -19.82 5.92 41.76
CA LEU A 144 -20.27 6.97 40.84
C LEU A 144 -19.13 7.89 40.38
N VAL A 145 -18.18 8.22 41.26
CA VAL A 145 -17.07 9.13 40.95
C VAL A 145 -16.00 8.43 40.14
N VAL A 146 -15.72 7.16 40.42
CA VAL A 146 -14.64 6.40 39.77
C VAL A 146 -14.87 6.24 38.26
N PRO A 147 -16.05 5.85 37.75
CA PRO A 147 -16.32 5.81 36.31
C PRO A 147 -16.14 7.18 35.65
N LYS A 148 -16.61 8.26 36.29
CA LYS A 148 -16.45 9.62 35.74
C LYS A 148 -14.99 10.04 35.63
N VAL A 149 -14.18 9.74 36.64
CA VAL A 149 -12.72 9.99 36.60
C VAL A 149 -12.06 9.15 35.51
N PHE A 150 -12.47 7.90 35.34
CA PHE A 150 -11.95 7.03 34.27
C PHE A 150 -12.36 7.50 32.87
N ASP A 151 -13.61 7.94 32.69
CA ASP A 151 -14.10 8.52 31.43
C ASP A 151 -13.34 9.81 31.09
N ASP A 152 -13.14 10.71 32.04
CA ASP A 152 -12.38 11.95 31.85
C ASP A 152 -10.90 11.65 31.49
N VAL A 153 -10.27 10.68 32.17
CA VAL A 153 -8.89 10.24 31.85
C VAL A 153 -8.82 9.61 30.46
N TYR A 154 -9.80 8.82 30.07
CA TYR A 154 -9.85 8.20 28.74
C TYR A 154 -10.01 9.26 27.64
N GLN A 155 -10.93 10.21 27.80
CA GLN A 155 -11.12 11.32 26.86
C GLN A 155 -9.89 12.23 26.77
N SER A 156 -9.18 12.46 27.88
CA SER A 156 -7.96 13.29 27.88
C SER A 156 -6.80 12.71 27.07
N LYS A 157 -6.74 11.40 26.85
CA LYS A 157 -5.68 10.72 26.09
C LYS A 157 -6.03 10.51 24.61
N LEU A 158 -7.26 10.81 24.20
CA LEU A 158 -7.73 10.72 22.82
C LEU A 158 -7.41 11.98 21.99
N HIS A 159 -6.91 13.04 22.62
CA HIS A 159 -6.39 14.27 22.00
C HIS A 159 -4.89 14.41 22.26
#